data_AF-A0A2U8VVN4-F1
#
_entry.id   AF-A0A2U8VVN4-F1
#
_cell.length_a   1.000
_cell.length_b   1.000
_cell.length_c   1.000
_cell.angle_alpha   90.00
_cell.angle_beta   90.00
_cell.angle_gamma   90.00
#
_symmetry.space_group_name_H-M   'P 1'
#
loop_
_entity.id
_entity.type
_entity.pdbx_description
1 polymer ?
#
loop_
_entity_poly.entity_id
_entity_poly.type
_entity_poly.pdbx_seq_one_letter_code
_entity_poly.pdbx_strand_id
1 'polypeptide(L)'
;MSALPPPAALARAARLLAAHGFREVARNERGDSLYLAEGDSPWRLRLSNHARTPKQRRGHPEVLASLVVRAPRTEAQVATLVEAALRDYAGGLRRVAAQASEAASASRK
;
A
#
# COMPACT_ATOMS: atom_id res chain seq x y z
N MET A 1 5.44 23.08 13.22
CA MET A 1 5.82 21.69 12.90
C MET A 1 6.60 21.69 11.60
N SER A 2 7.77 21.06 11.54
CA SER A 2 8.58 21.00 10.32
C SER A 2 8.00 19.98 9.31
N ALA A 3 8.06 20.30 8.02
CA ALA A 3 7.64 19.39 6.97
C ALA A 3 8.79 18.43 6.61
N LEU A 4 8.49 17.13 6.59
CA LEU A 4 9.43 16.10 6.18
C LEU A 4 9.53 16.10 4.65
N PRO A 5 10.74 16.07 4.06
CA PRO A 5 10.88 15.83 2.63
C PRO A 5 10.33 14.44 2.27
N PRO A 6 9.94 14.19 1.00
CA PRO A 6 9.27 12.95 0.60
C PRO A 6 9.95 11.65 1.08
N PRO A 7 11.29 11.49 1.01
CA PRO A 7 11.94 10.27 1.51
C PRO A 7 11.75 10.07 3.02
N ALA A 8 11.87 11.14 3.82
CA ALA A 8 11.66 11.09 5.27
C ALA A 8 10.19 10.84 5.63
N ALA A 9 9.25 11.40 4.87
CA ALA A 9 7.83 11.14 5.02
C ALA A 9 7.47 9.67 4.70
N LEU A 10 8.06 9.09 3.65
CA LEU A 10 7.89 7.67 3.31
C LEU A 10 8.50 6.75 4.37
N ALA A 11 9.68 7.07 4.90
CA ALA A 11 10.29 6.33 6.00
C ALA A 11 9.42 6.40 7.27
N ARG A 12 8.84 7.57 7.57
CA ARG A 12 7.89 7.73 8.68
C ARG A 12 6.61 6.90 8.47
N ALA A 13 6.05 6.91 7.25
CA ALA A 13 4.90 6.10 6.90
C ALA A 13 5.19 4.59 7.06
N ALA A 14 6.37 4.13 6.62
CA ALA A 14 6.79 2.74 6.79
C ALA A 14 6.85 2.32 8.27
N ARG A 15 7.40 3.18 9.14
CA ARG A 15 7.44 2.93 10.59
C ARG A 15 6.05 2.85 11.23
N LEU A 16 5.13 3.73 10.82
CA LEU A 16 3.76 3.69 11.30
C LEU A 16 3.06 2.41 10.86
N LEU A 17 3.19 2.03 9.58
CA LEU A 17 2.62 0.79 9.06
C LEU A 17 3.21 -0.46 9.73
N ALA A 18 4.49 -0.43 10.12
CA ALA A 18 5.10 -1.52 10.88
C ALA A 18 4.43 -1.75 12.25
N ALA A 19 3.94 -0.69 12.91
CA ALA A 19 3.15 -0.82 14.13
C ALA A 19 1.79 -1.49 13.90
N HIS A 20 1.31 -1.54 12.65
CA HIS A 20 0.11 -2.28 12.23
C HIS A 20 0.43 -3.67 11.66
N GLY A 21 1.64 -4.20 11.88
CA GLY A 21 2.01 -5.56 11.43
C GLY A 21 2.47 -5.67 9.98
N PHE A 22 2.67 -4.54 9.29
CA PHE A 22 3.24 -4.54 7.94
C PHE A 22 4.77 -4.68 7.98
N ARG A 23 5.32 -5.56 7.16
CA ARG A 23 6.76 -5.72 6.96
C ARG A 23 7.17 -5.48 5.51
N GLU A 24 8.38 -4.99 5.33
CA GLU A 24 9.01 -4.87 4.01
C GLU A 24 9.24 -6.25 3.40
N VAL A 25 8.80 -6.42 2.16
CA VAL A 25 8.94 -7.66 1.41
C VAL A 25 9.64 -7.48 0.07
N ALA A 26 9.67 -6.26 -0.46
CA ALA A 26 10.41 -5.92 -1.67
C ALA A 26 10.65 -4.41 -1.72
N ARG A 27 11.76 -4.03 -2.35
CA ARG A 27 12.11 -2.64 -2.64
C ARG A 27 12.61 -2.55 -4.07
N ASN A 28 12.17 -1.52 -4.79
CA ASN A 28 12.73 -1.21 -6.10
C ASN A 28 13.79 -0.12 -5.93
N GLU A 29 15.06 -0.49 -6.15
CA GLU A 29 16.22 0.40 -6.09
C GLU A 29 16.15 1.55 -7.12
N ARG A 30 15.45 1.35 -8.25
CA ARG A 30 15.32 2.35 -9.31
C ARG A 30 14.12 3.27 -9.17
N GLY A 31 13.17 2.99 -8.26
CA GLY A 31 11.82 3.56 -8.33
C GLY A 31 11.23 4.02 -7.01
N ASP A 32 12.05 4.23 -5.98
CA ASP A 32 11.63 4.68 -4.63
C ASP A 32 10.33 4.01 -4.15
N SER A 33 10.18 2.73 -4.47
CA SER A 33 8.96 1.98 -4.21
C SER A 33 9.27 0.90 -3.20
N LEU A 34 8.54 0.95 -2.10
CA LEU A 34 8.62 -0.01 -1.01
C LEU A 34 7.30 -0.80 -1.00
N TYR A 35 7.41 -2.11 -0.99
CA TYR A 35 6.26 -3.00 -0.90
C TYR A 35 6.23 -3.65 0.48
N LEU A 36 5.08 -3.53 1.11
CA LEU A 36 4.81 -4.01 2.44
C LEU A 36 3.73 -5.10 2.40
N ALA A 37 3.81 -6.07 3.29
CA ALA A 37 2.74 -7.04 3.52
C ALA A 37 2.45 -7.19 5.01
N GLU A 38 1.18 -7.41 5.32
CA GLU A 38 0.71 -7.77 6.65
C GLU A 38 0.97 -9.28 6.87
N GLY A 39 1.89 -9.62 7.79
CA GLY A 39 2.29 -11.01 8.02
C GLY A 39 2.75 -11.75 6.75
N ASP A 40 2.21 -12.94 6.51
CA ASP A 40 2.45 -13.78 5.32
C ASP A 40 1.44 -13.54 4.17
N SER A 41 0.66 -12.46 4.24
CA SER A 41 -0.33 -12.13 3.21
C SER A 41 0.33 -12.01 1.82
N PRO A 42 -0.26 -12.60 0.76
CA PRO A 42 0.21 -12.41 -0.61
C PRO A 42 -0.05 -10.98 -1.11
N TRP A 43 -0.92 -10.24 -0.42
CA TRP A 43 -1.38 -8.91 -0.81
C TRP A 43 -0.48 -7.81 -0.26
N ARG A 44 -0.24 -6.78 -1.08
CA ARG A 44 0.77 -5.76 -0.83
C ARG A 44 0.17 -4.36 -0.68
N LEU A 45 0.79 -3.57 0.19
CA LEU A 45 0.63 -2.12 0.29
C LEU A 45 1.91 -1.48 -0.23
N ARG A 46 1.80 -0.57 -1.19
CA ARG A 46 2.96 0.11 -1.80
C ARG A 46 3.14 1.52 -1.22
N LEU A 47 4.36 1.87 -0.84
CA LEU A 47 4.79 3.24 -0.59
C LEU A 47 5.61 3.72 -1.78
N SER A 48 5.39 4.95 -2.25
CA SER A 48 6.20 5.54 -3.32
C SER A 48 6.11 7.06 -3.38
N ASN A 49 7.03 7.69 -4.11
CA ASN A 49 6.93 9.11 -4.47
C ASN A 49 6.08 9.37 -5.72
N HIS A 50 5.64 8.34 -6.44
CA HIS A 50 4.83 8.50 -7.65
C HIS A 50 3.64 7.52 -7.75
N ALA A 51 2.60 7.98 -8.44
CA ALA A 51 1.38 7.20 -8.68
C ALA A 51 1.60 6.15 -9.77
N ARG A 52 0.93 4.99 -9.64
CA ARG A 52 0.91 3.96 -10.67
C ARG A 52 -0.03 4.36 -11.81
N THR A 53 0.45 4.21 -13.05
CA THR A 53 -0.39 4.29 -14.26
C THR A 53 -1.39 3.14 -14.32
N PRO A 54 -2.50 3.24 -15.08
CA PRO A 54 -3.44 2.14 -15.24
C PRO A 54 -2.78 0.84 -15.74
N LYS A 55 -1.79 0.94 -16.64
CA LYS A 55 -1.02 -0.20 -17.14
C LYS A 55 -0.24 -0.88 -16.00
N GLN A 56 0.46 -0.11 -15.16
CA GLN A 56 1.18 -0.63 -14.00
C GLN A 56 0.26 -1.25 -12.95
N ARG A 57 -0.95 -0.71 -12.76
CA ARG A 57 -1.93 -1.31 -11.84
C ARG A 57 -2.37 -2.69 -12.30
N ARG A 58 -2.62 -2.88 -13.60
CA ARG A 58 -3.00 -4.18 -14.17
C ARG A 58 -1.90 -5.24 -14.03
N GLY A 59 -0.63 -4.85 -14.12
CA GLY A 59 0.51 -5.77 -13.97
C GLY A 59 0.87 -6.11 -12.52
N HIS A 60 0.25 -5.45 -11.53
CA HIS A 60 0.50 -5.66 -10.11
C HIS A 60 -0.82 -5.84 -9.33
N PRO A 61 -1.60 -6.89 -9.65
CA PRO A 61 -2.88 -7.17 -8.99
C PRO A 61 -2.72 -7.47 -7.49
N GLU A 62 -1.55 -7.94 -7.07
CA GLU A 62 -1.21 -8.19 -5.67
C GLU A 62 -1.20 -6.91 -4.82
N VAL A 63 -1.04 -5.72 -5.43
CA VAL A 63 -0.95 -4.45 -4.71
C VAL A 63 -2.34 -3.81 -4.57
N LEU A 64 -2.91 -3.97 -3.38
CA LEU A 64 -4.28 -3.54 -3.06
C LEU A 64 -4.41 -2.03 -2.78
N ALA A 65 -3.35 -1.42 -2.25
CA ALA A 65 -3.33 0.00 -1.89
C ALA A 65 -1.97 0.64 -2.21
N SER A 66 -1.96 1.96 -2.39
CA SER A 66 -0.74 2.72 -2.64
C SER A 66 -0.78 4.06 -1.91
N LEU A 67 0.16 4.27 -1.01
CA LEU A 67 0.40 5.56 -0.36
C LEU A 67 1.48 6.29 -1.15
N VAL A 68 1.16 7.48 -1.63
CA VAL A 68 2.06 8.29 -2.46
C VAL A 68 2.42 9.61 -1.79
N VAL A 69 3.71 9.87 -1.59
CA VAL A 69 4.21 11.15 -1.07
C VAL A 69 5.13 11.79 -2.10
N ARG A 70 4.64 12.81 -2.81
CA ARG A 70 5.38 13.53 -3.87
C ARG A 70 5.89 14.92 -3.46
N ALA A 71 5.48 15.40 -2.28
CA ALA A 71 5.79 16.72 -1.76
C ALA A 71 5.99 16.63 -0.25
N PRO A 72 6.68 17.61 0.38
CA PRO A 72 6.89 17.59 1.82
C PRO A 72 5.58 17.48 2.61
N ARG A 73 5.62 16.73 3.72
CA ARG A 73 4.45 16.49 4.58
C ARG A 73 4.81 16.65 6.05
N THR A 74 3.91 17.23 6.84
CA THR A 74 4.04 17.18 8.29
C THR A 74 3.76 15.77 8.81
N GLU A 75 4.22 15.45 10.02
CA GLU A 75 3.95 14.15 10.62
C GLU A 75 2.47 13.83 10.74
N ALA A 76 1.64 14.81 11.12
CA ALA A 76 0.19 14.64 11.18
C ALA A 76 -0.40 14.30 9.80
N GLN A 77 0.07 14.94 8.74
CA GLN A 77 -0.36 14.61 7.37
C GLN A 77 0.08 13.20 6.96
N VAL A 78 1.28 12.76 7.37
CA VAL A 78 1.74 11.39 7.13
C VAL A 78 0.85 10.38 7.86
N ALA A 79 0.49 10.65 9.12
CA ALA A 79 -0.43 9.79 9.86
C ALA A 79 -1.80 9.67 9.16
N THR A 80 -2.39 10.78 8.73
CA THR A 80 -3.66 10.75 7.96
C THR A 80 -3.55 9.95 6.67
N LEU A 81 -2.42 10.03 5.96
CA LEU A 81 -2.19 9.24 4.75
C LEU A 81 -2.06 7.75 5.05
N VAL A 82 -1.44 7.39 6.18
CA VAL A 82 -1.35 5.99 6.65
C VAL A 82 -2.74 5.44 6.96
N GLU A 83 -3.57 6.18 7.70
CA GLU A 83 -4.95 5.77 8.01
C GLU A 83 -5.81 5.58 6.75
N ALA A 84 -5.64 6.46 5.75
CA ALA A 84 -6.30 6.28 4.45
C ALA A 84 -5.82 5.00 3.75
N ALA A 85 -4.50 4.76 3.71
CA ALA A 85 -3.92 3.58 3.06
C ALA A 85 -4.35 2.26 3.73
N LEU A 86 -4.48 2.23 5.07
CA LEU A 86 -4.99 1.08 5.81
C LEU A 86 -6.44 0.77 5.44
N ARG A 87 -7.30 1.80 5.38
CA ARG A 87 -8.70 1.64 4.95
C ARG A 87 -8.80 1.13 3.51
N ASP A 88 -7.98 1.65 2.60
CA ASP A 88 -7.93 1.22 1.21
C ASP A 88 -7.47 -0.24 1.08
N TYR A 89 -6.45 -0.64 1.85
CA TYR A 89 -5.95 -2.01 1.88
C TYR A 89 -7.02 -2.98 2.39
N ALA A 90 -7.67 -2.67 3.52
CA ALA A 90 -8.78 -3.47 4.05
C ALA A 90 -9.95 -3.56 3.06
N GLY A 91 -10.26 -2.47 2.34
CA GLY A 91 -11.23 -2.47 1.25
C GLY A 91 -10.81 -3.38 0.08
N GLY A 92 -9.53 -3.40 -0.27
CA GLY A 92 -8.96 -4.31 -1.25
C GLY A 92 -9.12 -5.77 -0.86
N LEU A 93 -8.81 -6.11 0.40
CA LEU A 93 -8.95 -7.47 0.93
C LEU A 93 -10.41 -7.98 0.80
N ARG A 94 -11.39 -7.14 1.13
CA ARG A 94 -12.81 -7.50 0.96
C ARG A 94 -13.18 -7.76 -0.50
N ARG A 95 -12.66 -6.96 -1.44
CA ARG A 95 -12.93 -7.14 -2.87
C ARG A 95 -12.38 -8.46 -3.40
N VAL A 96 -11.14 -8.80 -3.08
CA VAL A 96 -10.52 -10.05 -3.54
C VAL A 96 -11.19 -11.27 -2.91
N ALA A 97 -11.63 -11.19 -1.65
CA ALA A 97 -12.39 -12.25 -0.99
C ALA A 97 -13.77 -12.48 -1.65
N ALA A 98 -14.48 -11.40 -2.00
CA ALA A 98 -15.75 -11.48 -2.70
C ALA A 98 -15.59 -12.14 -4.08
N GLN A 99 -14.58 -11.72 -4.85
CA GLN A 99 -14.28 -12.30 -6.17
C GLN A 99 -13.93 -13.79 -6.11
N ALA A 100 -13.16 -14.21 -5.10
CA ALA A 100 -12.85 -15.63 -4.90
C ALA A 100 -14.11 -16.46 -4.60
N SER A 101 -15.05 -15.90 -3.84
CA SER A 101 -16.31 -16.57 -3.47
C SER A 101 -17.24 -16.72 -4.68
N GLU A 102 -17.31 -15.71 -5.54
CA GLU A 102 -18.07 -15.74 -6.80
C GLU A 102 -17.53 -16.81 -7.76
N ALA A 103 -16.20 -16.85 -7.95
CA ALA A 103 -15.55 -17.84 -8.83
C ALA A 103 -15.80 -19.29 -8.36
N ALA A 104 -15.73 -19.54 -7.05
CA ALA A 104 -16.00 -20.86 -6.46
C ALA A 104 -17.48 -21.29 -6.56
N SER A 105 -18.39 -20.33 -6.73
CA SER A 105 -19.83 -20.59 -6.93
C SER A 105 -20.15 -20.83 -8.41
N ALA A 106 -19.49 -20.12 -9.32
CA ALA A 106 -19.62 -20.32 -10.76
C ALA A 106 -19.09 -21.69 -11.23
N SER A 107 -18.00 -22.19 -10.63
CA SER A 107 -17.43 -23.51 -10.98
C SER A 107 -18.26 -24.72 -10.51
N ARG A 108 -19.32 -24.52 -9.72
CA ARG A 108 -20.20 -25.58 -9.20
C ARG A 108 -21.54 -25.69 -9.93
N LYS A 109 -21.76 -24.88 -10.96
CA LYS A 109 -22.90 -24.96 -11.88
C LYS A 109 -22.44 -25.55 -13.21
#